data_AF-A0A7U4QUI0-F1
#
_entry.id   AF-A0A7U4QUI0-F1
#
_cell.length_a   1.000
_cell.length_b   1.000
_cell.length_c   1.000
_cell.angle_alpha   90.00
_cell.angle_beta   90.00
_cell.angle_gamma   90.00
#
_symmetry.space_group_name_H-M   'P 1'
#
loop_
_entity.id
_entity.type
_entity.pdbx_description
1 polymer ?
#
loop_
_entity_poly.entity_id
_entity_poly.type
_entity_poly.pdbx_seq_one_letter_code
_entity_poly.pdbx_strand_id
1 'polypeptide(L)'
;MAAQPVERLTIYVPGAESGGYDRTAIAIERALAKEGLVKKIELVRSPGAGGLVALAQFSSAKAGDNLSLIVGGQSILGAAHYNRSKVSLGDVVPIARMNAIALVLVVRADSPIRNWQDLSDLKRSNVSSVKWIGGSEGSVDDQFLTILAQQLRIPRNNIAYSAIPGGGDGVIEKILDGTHTVGISSYEEFAKDLASGKLRAIAVSSDFPVQGLNTPSLKQQGVSIDFSDWKGVFSSPGTSAENQQKLEALFATLAASESWKEELRAQGWNDNFLLGESFGAFVDAEERKLREQIEQSAGQVLGPETIASILSGPYRYAAIMAFLATLLLSALLTVNWANRRRSKIREESLKTALDEKEIALSELINSSSGKNLSDVTKQISAELSRWALSDTEKDIAWLILKGFSFIEIAEMRQRSERTIRQQACAIYAKSGLRNRAELSAFFLEDLFDS
;
A
#
# COMPACT_ATOMS: atom_id res chain seq x y z
N MET A 1 13.87 -35.98 20.18
CA MET A 1 15.03 -35.41 19.46
C MET A 1 14.83 -33.91 19.43
N ALA A 2 15.83 -33.11 19.80
CA ALA A 2 15.74 -31.65 19.61
C ALA A 2 15.54 -31.37 18.12
N ALA A 3 14.59 -30.51 17.77
CA ALA A 3 14.36 -30.09 16.39
C ALA A 3 15.64 -29.45 15.84
N GLN A 4 16.00 -29.74 14.59
CA GLN A 4 17.17 -29.11 13.98
C GLN A 4 16.92 -27.59 13.86
N PRO A 5 17.93 -26.75 14.13
CA PRO A 5 17.81 -25.30 13.98
C PRO A 5 17.43 -24.91 12.56
N VAL A 6 16.59 -23.89 12.42
CA VAL A 6 16.27 -23.28 11.13
C VAL A 6 17.50 -22.53 10.62
N GLU A 7 17.91 -22.79 9.37
CA GLU A 7 19.10 -22.17 8.79
C GLU A 7 18.94 -20.65 8.58
N ARG A 8 17.78 -20.21 8.08
CA ARG A 8 17.48 -18.80 7.83
C ARG A 8 16.00 -18.50 8.05
N LEU A 9 15.72 -17.38 8.70
CA LEU A 9 14.38 -16.81 8.85
C LEU A 9 14.39 -15.33 8.46
N THR A 10 13.46 -14.91 7.60
CA THR A 10 13.24 -13.49 7.29
C THR A 10 11.96 -13.03 7.99
N ILE A 11 12.02 -11.94 8.74
CA ILE A 11 10.88 -11.35 9.45
C ILE A 11 10.61 -9.96 8.88
N TYR A 12 9.45 -9.80 8.25
CA TYR A 12 8.93 -8.52 7.78
C TYR A 12 8.31 -7.78 8.96
N VAL A 13 8.69 -6.51 9.09
CA VAL A 13 8.31 -5.64 10.20
C VAL A 13 7.47 -4.48 9.66
N PRO A 14 6.16 -4.44 9.94
CA PRO A 14 5.24 -3.42 9.42
C PRO A 14 5.27 -2.12 10.25
N GLY A 15 6.46 -1.65 10.59
CA GLY A 15 6.64 -0.51 11.49
C GLY A 15 7.98 0.18 11.30
N ALA A 16 8.06 1.42 11.79
CA ALA A 16 9.32 2.14 11.88
C ALA A 16 10.18 1.56 13.01
N GLU A 17 11.48 1.88 13.00
CA GLU A 17 12.40 1.52 14.07
C GLU A 17 11.86 1.96 15.44
N SER A 18 12.03 1.12 16.46
CA SER A 18 11.55 1.31 17.84
C SER A 18 10.03 1.30 18.04
N GLY A 19 9.23 1.18 16.97
CA GLY A 19 7.78 1.02 17.05
C GLY A 19 7.35 -0.34 17.62
N GLY A 20 6.08 -0.48 18.02
CA GLY A 20 5.59 -1.70 18.69
C GLY A 20 5.82 -3.00 17.90
N TYR A 21 5.68 -2.98 16.57
CA TYR A 21 5.98 -4.14 15.73
C TYR A 21 7.49 -4.45 15.63
N ASP A 22 8.33 -3.41 15.61
CA ASP A 22 9.78 -3.55 15.59
C ASP A 22 10.32 -4.10 16.91
N ARG A 23 9.81 -3.60 18.05
CA ARG A 23 10.12 -4.16 19.37
C ARG A 23 9.77 -5.65 19.45
N THR A 24 8.60 -6.04 18.95
CA THR A 24 8.21 -7.47 18.91
C THR A 24 9.13 -8.30 18.03
N ALA A 25 9.48 -7.81 16.83
CA ALA A 25 10.39 -8.50 15.93
C ALA A 25 11.79 -8.71 16.54
N ILE A 26 12.34 -7.66 17.18
CA ILE A 26 13.63 -7.71 17.87
C ILE A 26 13.60 -8.66 19.07
N ALA A 27 12.52 -8.66 19.86
CA ALA A 27 12.36 -9.59 20.98
C ALA A 27 12.32 -11.05 20.50
N ILE A 28 11.57 -11.32 19.43
CA ILE A 28 11.52 -12.64 18.78
C ILE A 28 12.91 -13.04 18.26
N GLU A 29 13.59 -12.14 17.55
CA GLU A 29 14.95 -12.37 17.04
C GLU A 29 15.92 -12.74 18.17
N ARG A 30 15.96 -11.95 19.24
CA ARG A 30 16.84 -12.18 20.40
C ARG A 30 16.56 -13.50 21.08
N ALA A 31 15.29 -13.83 21.33
CA ALA A 31 14.91 -15.07 21.98
C ALA A 31 15.23 -16.29 21.08
N LEU A 32 14.91 -16.24 19.79
CA LEU A 32 15.25 -17.31 18.82
C LEU A 32 16.77 -17.54 18.73
N ALA A 33 17.56 -16.45 18.69
CA ALA A 33 19.02 -16.53 18.65
C ALA A 33 19.60 -17.08 19.95
N LYS A 34 19.08 -16.65 21.11
CA LYS A 34 19.52 -17.11 22.44
C LYS A 34 19.26 -18.60 22.66
N GLU A 35 18.13 -19.12 22.18
CA GLU A 35 17.81 -20.55 22.23
C GLU A 35 18.53 -21.37 21.13
N GLY A 36 19.23 -20.72 20.20
CA GLY A 36 19.88 -21.39 19.07
C GLY A 36 18.89 -22.05 18.11
N LEU A 37 17.64 -21.60 18.08
CA LEU A 37 16.58 -22.17 17.25
C LEU A 37 16.68 -21.74 15.78
N VAL A 38 17.33 -20.61 15.52
CA VAL A 38 17.58 -20.08 14.17
C VAL A 38 19.00 -19.58 14.05
N LYS A 39 19.72 -19.97 12.99
CA LYS A 39 21.12 -19.56 12.78
C LYS A 39 21.28 -18.15 12.23
N LYS A 40 20.40 -17.75 11.32
CA LYS A 40 20.42 -16.42 10.69
C LYS A 40 19.01 -15.82 10.63
N ILE A 41 18.85 -14.65 11.22
CA ILE A 41 17.61 -13.88 11.19
C ILE A 41 17.86 -12.60 10.41
N GLU A 42 16.92 -12.22 9.55
CA GLU A 42 16.94 -10.96 8.80
C GLU A 42 15.63 -10.20 9.06
N LEU A 43 15.73 -8.95 9.50
CA LEU A 43 14.58 -8.07 9.72
C LEU A 43 14.41 -7.13 8.52
N VAL A 44 13.26 -7.21 7.84
CA VAL A 44 12.92 -6.35 6.69
C VAL A 44 11.84 -5.36 7.11
N ARG A 45 12.22 -4.10 7.31
CA ARG A 45 11.31 -3.04 7.75
C ARG A 45 10.64 -2.36 6.56
N SER A 46 9.30 -2.25 6.62
CA SER A 46 8.51 -1.59 5.59
C SER A 46 7.38 -0.78 6.25
N PRO A 47 7.69 0.40 6.83
CA PRO A 47 6.71 1.22 7.52
C PRO A 47 5.71 1.88 6.56
N GLY A 48 4.48 2.14 7.04
CA GLY A 48 3.50 2.97 6.35
C GLY A 48 2.06 2.46 6.46
N ALA A 49 1.10 3.39 6.40
CA ALA A 49 -0.34 3.12 6.42
C ALA A 49 -0.79 2.14 7.53
N GLY A 50 -0.28 2.31 8.75
CA GLY A 50 -0.60 1.42 9.89
C GLY A 50 -0.10 -0.02 9.75
N GLY A 51 0.86 -0.26 8.85
CA GLY A 51 1.46 -1.57 8.57
C GLY A 51 0.97 -2.21 7.26
N LEU A 52 0.02 -1.59 6.58
CA LEU A 52 -0.56 -2.12 5.33
C LEU A 52 0.44 -2.18 4.18
N VAL A 53 1.47 -1.32 4.16
CA VAL A 53 2.51 -1.35 3.12
C VAL A 53 3.30 -2.65 3.17
N ALA A 54 3.83 -3.01 4.35
CA ALA A 54 4.50 -4.29 4.57
C ALA A 54 3.58 -5.47 4.31
N LEU A 55 2.32 -5.40 4.75
CA LEU A 55 1.37 -6.48 4.56
C LEU A 55 1.10 -6.74 3.08
N ALA A 56 0.85 -5.70 2.28
CA ALA A 56 0.64 -5.83 0.84
C ALA A 56 1.89 -6.35 0.11
N GLN A 57 3.09 -5.90 0.54
CA GLN A 57 4.35 -6.41 0.01
C GLN A 57 4.54 -7.90 0.34
N PHE A 58 4.21 -8.31 1.57
CA PHE A 58 4.39 -9.68 2.04
C PHE A 58 3.35 -10.63 1.47
N SER A 59 2.07 -10.22 1.38
CA SER A 59 1.00 -11.05 0.81
C SER A 59 1.15 -11.26 -0.69
N SER A 60 1.80 -10.34 -1.40
CA SER A 60 2.11 -10.48 -2.82
C SER A 60 3.44 -11.20 -3.09
N ALA A 61 4.26 -11.44 -2.06
CA ALA A 61 5.51 -12.16 -2.21
C ALA A 61 5.23 -13.64 -2.57
N LYS A 62 5.90 -14.14 -3.61
CA LYS A 62 5.81 -15.56 -3.96
C LYS A 62 6.36 -16.38 -2.80
N ALA A 63 5.63 -17.41 -2.39
CA ALA A 63 6.17 -18.45 -1.50
C ALA A 63 7.45 -19.01 -2.14
N GLY A 64 8.59 -18.74 -1.52
CA GLY A 64 9.88 -19.31 -1.90
C GLY A 64 10.29 -20.41 -0.94
N ASP A 65 11.46 -20.99 -1.17
CA ASP A 65 12.02 -22.05 -0.31
C ASP A 65 12.45 -21.54 1.08
N ASN A 66 12.60 -20.22 1.26
CA ASN A 66 13.01 -19.61 2.52
C ASN A 66 11.80 -19.37 3.45
N LEU A 67 11.94 -19.76 4.72
CA LEU A 67 10.95 -19.42 5.75
C LEU A 67 10.93 -17.91 5.95
N SER A 68 9.74 -17.32 5.75
CA SER A 68 9.51 -15.90 5.88
C SER A 68 8.23 -15.65 6.67
N LEU A 69 8.24 -14.62 7.50
CA LEU A 69 7.12 -14.23 8.35
C LEU A 69 6.89 -12.73 8.26
N ILE A 70 5.70 -12.28 8.60
CA ILE A 70 5.41 -10.89 8.94
C ILE A 70 4.90 -10.82 10.38
N VAL A 71 5.36 -9.83 11.14
CA VAL A 71 4.71 -9.50 12.42
C VAL A 71 3.40 -8.78 12.10
N GLY A 72 2.28 -9.20 12.66
CA GLY A 72 0.97 -8.56 12.50
C GLY A 72 0.25 -8.40 13.83
N GLY A 73 -0.86 -7.66 13.85
CA GLY A 73 -1.55 -7.37 15.09
C GLY A 73 -2.78 -6.48 14.96
N GLN A 74 -3.33 -6.08 16.11
CA GLN A 74 -4.55 -5.27 16.20
C GLN A 74 -4.46 -3.95 15.43
N SER A 75 -3.28 -3.31 15.41
CA SER A 75 -3.10 -2.05 14.68
C SER A 75 -3.25 -2.23 13.15
N ILE A 76 -2.83 -3.36 12.59
CA ILE A 76 -3.02 -3.64 11.15
C ILE A 76 -4.49 -3.89 10.84
N LEU A 77 -5.21 -4.60 11.70
CA LEU A 77 -6.66 -4.76 11.54
C LEU A 77 -7.32 -3.39 11.52
N GLY A 78 -7.12 -2.57 12.56
CA GLY A 78 -7.64 -1.21 12.61
C GLY A 78 -7.33 -0.37 11.37
N ALA A 79 -6.07 -0.40 10.93
CA ALA A 79 -5.64 0.31 9.73
C ALA A 79 -6.29 -0.22 8.44
N ALA A 80 -6.40 -1.54 8.29
CA ALA A 80 -7.05 -2.17 7.14
C ALA A 80 -8.49 -1.69 7.01
N HIS A 81 -9.20 -1.66 8.13
CA HIS A 81 -10.58 -1.20 8.20
C HIS A 81 -10.72 0.30 7.96
N TYR A 82 -9.97 1.12 8.69
CA TYR A 82 -10.02 2.58 8.57
C TYR A 82 -9.71 3.05 7.13
N ASN A 83 -8.68 2.46 6.50
CA ASN A 83 -8.27 2.81 5.14
C ASN A 83 -9.09 2.10 4.04
N ARG A 84 -10.07 1.27 4.40
CA ARG A 84 -10.82 0.42 3.45
C ARG A 84 -9.88 -0.38 2.55
N SER A 85 -8.84 -0.94 3.16
CA SER A 85 -7.79 -1.69 2.50
C SER A 85 -8.38 -2.89 1.77
N LYS A 86 -7.77 -3.23 0.63
CA LYS A 86 -8.04 -4.48 -0.09
C LYS A 86 -7.23 -5.65 0.45
N VAL A 87 -6.31 -5.38 1.38
CA VAL A 87 -5.46 -6.38 2.03
C VAL A 87 -5.69 -6.34 3.54
N SER A 88 -5.89 -7.49 4.18
CA SER A 88 -6.03 -7.66 5.63
C SER A 88 -5.19 -8.84 6.15
N LEU A 89 -5.23 -9.09 7.47
CA LEU A 89 -4.51 -10.23 8.05
C LEU A 89 -5.12 -11.58 7.63
N GLY A 90 -6.37 -11.60 7.18
CA GLY A 90 -6.96 -12.76 6.51
C GLY A 90 -6.28 -13.17 5.20
N ASP A 91 -5.45 -12.30 4.60
CA ASP A 91 -4.70 -12.64 3.39
C ASP A 91 -3.39 -13.40 3.68
N VAL A 92 -2.99 -13.58 4.94
CA VAL A 92 -1.75 -14.25 5.35
C VAL A 92 -2.04 -15.41 6.29
N VAL A 93 -1.11 -16.36 6.43
CA VAL A 93 -1.34 -17.60 7.20
C VAL A 93 -0.97 -17.40 8.67
N PRO A 94 -1.91 -17.46 9.64
CA PRO A 94 -1.60 -17.28 11.05
C PRO A 94 -0.72 -18.41 11.58
N ILE A 95 0.40 -18.08 12.25
CA ILE A 95 1.31 -19.06 12.85
C ILE A 95 1.19 -19.04 14.37
N ALA A 96 1.41 -17.88 14.98
CA ALA A 96 1.32 -17.76 16.43
C ALA A 96 1.01 -16.33 16.89
N ARG A 97 0.13 -16.19 17.88
CA ARG A 97 0.04 -14.96 18.69
C ARG A 97 1.15 -15.02 19.73
N MET A 98 1.89 -13.92 19.88
CA MET A 98 3.10 -13.90 20.71
C MET A 98 2.90 -13.11 21.99
N ASN A 99 2.28 -11.94 21.89
CA ASN A 99 2.04 -11.08 23.05
C ASN A 99 0.72 -10.34 22.94
N ALA A 100 0.28 -9.81 24.07
CA ALA A 100 -0.77 -8.81 24.13
C ALA A 100 -0.45 -7.73 25.16
N ILE A 101 -0.99 -6.55 24.88
CA ILE A 101 -0.77 -5.35 25.66
C ILE A 101 -2.13 -4.76 26.00
N ALA A 102 -2.36 -4.51 27.29
CA ALA A 102 -3.59 -3.85 27.73
C ALA A 102 -3.53 -2.35 27.43
N LEU A 103 -4.66 -1.80 27.00
CA LEU A 103 -4.85 -0.36 26.99
C LEU A 103 -5.39 0.08 28.35
N VAL A 104 -5.09 1.32 28.71
CA VAL A 104 -5.52 1.93 29.96
C VAL A 104 -6.17 3.27 29.71
N LEU A 105 -7.20 3.55 30.50
CA LEU A 105 -7.79 4.88 30.60
C LEU A 105 -7.11 5.63 31.73
N VAL A 106 -6.53 6.78 31.44
CA VAL A 106 -5.80 7.59 32.42
C VAL A 106 -6.41 8.98 32.56
N VAL A 107 -6.28 9.54 33.75
CA VAL A 107 -6.59 10.93 34.08
C VAL A 107 -5.43 11.53 34.86
N ARG A 108 -5.42 12.86 35.02
CA ARG A 108 -4.49 13.51 35.94
C ARG A 108 -4.70 13.01 37.38
N ALA A 109 -3.64 12.86 38.16
CA ALA A 109 -3.72 12.22 39.48
C ALA A 109 -4.68 12.90 40.48
N ASP A 110 -4.89 14.22 40.37
CA ASP A 110 -5.82 15.00 41.21
C ASP A 110 -7.25 15.07 40.65
N SER A 111 -7.54 14.40 39.52
CA SER A 111 -8.85 14.39 38.89
C SER A 111 -9.94 13.86 39.85
N PRO A 112 -11.15 14.45 39.82
CA PRO A 112 -12.29 13.92 40.57
C PRO A 112 -12.77 12.57 40.01
N ILE A 113 -12.40 12.22 38.78
CA ILE A 113 -12.71 10.92 38.17
C ILE A 113 -11.74 9.87 38.75
N ARG A 114 -12.27 8.86 39.43
CA ARG A 114 -11.48 7.81 40.10
C ARG A 114 -11.61 6.44 39.46
N ASN A 115 -12.71 6.19 38.76
CA ASN A 115 -13.06 4.91 38.17
C ASN A 115 -13.92 5.11 36.92
N TRP A 116 -14.32 4.01 36.29
CA TRP A 116 -15.21 4.00 35.14
C TRP A 116 -16.59 4.59 35.45
N GLN A 117 -17.14 4.32 36.64
CA GLN A 117 -18.47 4.81 37.02
C GLN A 117 -18.53 6.34 37.02
N ASP A 118 -17.55 6.99 37.66
CA ASP A 118 -17.43 8.46 37.70
C ASP A 118 -17.39 9.05 36.28
N LEU A 119 -16.63 8.41 35.38
CA LEU A 119 -16.54 8.82 33.97
C LEU A 119 -17.86 8.62 33.23
N SER A 120 -18.53 7.48 33.46
CA SER A 120 -19.80 7.15 32.82
C SER A 120 -20.95 8.06 33.28
N ASP A 121 -20.94 8.49 34.54
CA ASP A 121 -21.95 9.37 35.13
C ASP A 121 -21.78 10.82 34.67
N LEU A 122 -20.54 11.32 34.65
CA LEU A 122 -20.23 12.67 34.15
C LEU A 122 -20.64 12.84 32.67
N LYS A 123 -20.59 11.74 31.91
CA LYS A 123 -21.00 11.69 30.50
C LYS A 123 -22.52 11.74 30.30
N ARG A 124 -23.33 11.20 31.23
CA ARG A 124 -24.81 11.28 31.14
C ARG A 124 -25.31 12.72 31.26
N SER A 125 -24.59 13.58 31.99
CA SER A 125 -24.94 15.00 32.14
C SER A 125 -24.47 15.88 30.97
N ASN A 126 -23.31 15.60 30.35
CA ASN A 126 -22.82 16.35 29.19
C ASN A 126 -21.72 15.60 28.42
N VAL A 127 -22.10 14.90 27.33
CA VAL A 127 -21.20 14.03 26.55
C VAL A 127 -19.96 14.76 26.01
N SER A 128 -20.09 16.03 25.60
CA SER A 128 -18.99 16.81 25.01
C SER A 128 -18.06 17.46 26.04
N SER A 129 -18.41 17.40 27.33
CA SER A 129 -17.57 17.96 28.40
C SER A 129 -16.31 17.15 28.68
N VAL A 130 -16.32 15.86 28.34
CA VAL A 130 -15.14 14.98 28.46
C VAL A 130 -14.32 15.06 27.19
N LYS A 131 -13.13 15.65 27.30
CA LYS A 131 -12.16 15.71 26.20
C LYS A 131 -11.24 14.50 26.26
N TRP A 132 -11.30 13.67 25.25
CA TRP A 132 -10.50 12.46 25.10
C TRP A 132 -9.28 12.75 24.22
N ILE A 133 -8.18 12.08 24.50
CA ILE A 133 -6.97 12.14 23.68
C ILE A 133 -6.32 10.76 23.61
N GLY A 134 -5.74 10.42 22.46
CA GLY A 134 -5.07 9.14 22.22
C GLY A 134 -4.40 9.12 20.86
N GLY A 135 -3.96 7.93 20.44
CA GLY A 135 -3.35 7.65 19.16
C GLY A 135 -4.18 8.07 17.93
N SER A 136 -3.53 8.04 16.76
CA SER A 136 -4.14 8.41 15.48
C SER A 136 -5.44 7.64 15.17
N GLU A 137 -6.29 8.17 14.30
CA GLU A 137 -7.49 7.45 13.84
C GLU A 137 -7.13 6.08 13.25
N GLY A 138 -7.94 5.06 13.56
CA GLY A 138 -7.68 3.66 13.20
C GLY A 138 -6.60 2.95 14.05
N SER A 139 -5.92 3.64 14.97
CA SER A 139 -5.02 3.01 15.95
C SER A 139 -5.80 2.16 16.97
N VAL A 140 -5.09 1.41 17.80
CA VAL A 140 -5.69 0.64 18.90
C VAL A 140 -6.45 1.53 19.89
N ASP A 141 -6.02 2.79 20.07
CA ASP A 141 -6.65 3.74 21.00
C ASP A 141 -8.00 4.21 20.48
N ASP A 142 -8.07 4.53 19.19
CA ASP A 142 -9.31 4.95 18.52
C ASP A 142 -10.30 3.78 18.38
N GLN A 143 -9.79 2.58 18.12
CA GLN A 143 -10.60 1.35 18.15
C GLN A 143 -11.21 1.12 19.54
N PHE A 144 -10.40 1.23 20.60
CA PHE A 144 -10.88 1.07 21.96
C PHE A 144 -11.91 2.14 22.34
N LEU A 145 -11.68 3.40 21.96
CA LEU A 145 -12.66 4.47 22.15
C LEU A 145 -13.97 4.19 21.41
N THR A 146 -13.90 3.62 20.22
CA THR A 146 -15.08 3.23 19.43
C THR A 146 -15.87 2.13 20.12
N ILE A 147 -15.20 1.12 20.67
CA ILE A 147 -15.82 0.05 21.49
C ILE A 147 -16.50 0.65 22.73
N LEU A 148 -15.81 1.57 23.43
CA LEU A 148 -16.37 2.27 24.59
C LEU A 148 -17.59 3.11 24.23
N ALA A 149 -17.57 3.79 23.07
CA ALA A 149 -18.69 4.57 22.57
C ALA A 149 -19.94 3.71 22.38
N GLN A 150 -19.77 2.50 21.82
CA GLN A 150 -20.86 1.54 21.63
C GLN A 150 -21.42 1.02 22.94
N GLN A 151 -20.57 0.64 23.91
CA GLN A 151 -21.02 0.23 25.25
C GLN A 151 -21.82 1.34 25.94
N LEU A 152 -21.39 2.59 25.76
CA LEU A 152 -22.07 3.77 26.29
C LEU A 152 -23.26 4.22 25.44
N ARG A 153 -23.55 3.55 24.31
CA ARG A 153 -24.60 3.89 23.33
C ARG A 153 -24.51 5.35 22.86
N ILE A 154 -23.30 5.84 22.64
CA ILE A 154 -23.03 7.21 22.21
C ILE A 154 -22.47 7.16 20.79
N PRO A 155 -23.06 7.94 19.84
CA PRO A 155 -22.49 8.04 18.51
C PRO A 155 -21.03 8.48 18.58
N ARG A 156 -20.14 7.80 17.85
CA ARG A 156 -18.69 8.06 17.88
C ARG A 156 -18.35 9.53 17.59
N ASN A 157 -19.11 10.17 16.70
CA ASN A 157 -18.94 11.58 16.29
C ASN A 157 -19.30 12.58 17.40
N ASN A 158 -20.01 12.16 18.45
CA ASN A 158 -20.36 13.01 19.58
C ASN A 158 -19.28 13.02 20.67
N ILE A 159 -18.22 12.22 20.52
CA ILE A 159 -17.10 12.18 21.46
C ILE A 159 -16.02 13.16 20.99
N ALA A 160 -15.70 14.14 21.84
CA ALA A 160 -14.59 15.06 21.60
C ALA A 160 -13.25 14.31 21.78
N TYR A 161 -12.68 13.84 20.67
CA TYR A 161 -11.43 13.08 20.64
C TYR A 161 -10.36 13.83 19.84
N SER A 162 -9.22 14.06 20.46
CA SER A 162 -8.01 14.56 19.81
C SER A 162 -7.09 13.37 19.47
N ALA A 163 -6.85 13.14 18.19
CA ALA A 163 -5.95 12.09 17.73
C ALA A 163 -4.54 12.65 17.57
N ILE A 164 -3.54 12.01 18.16
CA ILE A 164 -2.13 12.39 18.04
C ILE A 164 -1.26 11.20 17.58
N PRO A 165 -0.27 11.41 16.70
CA PRO A 165 0.68 10.37 16.35
C PRO A 165 1.49 9.92 17.56
N GLY A 166 1.61 8.62 17.77
CA GLY A 166 2.52 8.06 18.77
C GLY A 166 2.09 8.14 20.23
N GLY A 167 0.81 8.47 20.51
CA GLY A 167 0.10 8.13 21.76
C GLY A 167 0.67 8.74 23.06
N GLY A 168 1.83 8.28 23.52
CA GLY A 168 2.29 8.40 24.90
C GLY A 168 2.57 9.83 25.35
N ASP A 169 3.74 10.36 24.99
CA ASP A 169 4.23 11.64 25.53
C ASP A 169 3.28 12.81 25.25
N GLY A 170 2.69 12.84 24.05
CA GLY A 170 1.73 13.87 23.69
C GLY A 170 0.40 13.76 24.45
N VAL A 171 -0.07 12.55 24.78
CA VAL A 171 -1.25 12.37 25.63
C VAL A 171 -0.93 12.81 27.04
N ILE A 172 0.23 12.37 27.57
CA ILE A 172 0.67 12.71 28.94
C ILE A 172 0.71 14.24 29.09
N GLU A 173 1.38 14.95 28.17
CA GLU A 173 1.48 16.42 28.21
C GLU A 173 0.09 17.07 28.31
N LYS A 174 -0.84 16.66 27.45
CA LYS A 174 -2.19 17.24 27.32
C LYS A 174 -3.14 16.86 28.47
N ILE A 175 -2.86 15.78 29.18
CA ILE A 175 -3.56 15.43 30.42
C ILE A 175 -3.00 16.23 31.59
N LEU A 176 -1.68 16.40 31.66
CA LEU A 176 -1.03 17.14 32.75
C LEU A 176 -1.29 18.66 32.66
N ASP A 177 -1.32 19.23 31.44
CA ASP A 177 -1.65 20.65 31.21
C ASP A 177 -3.15 20.95 31.43
N GLY A 178 -3.99 19.92 31.59
CA GLY A 178 -5.42 20.02 31.86
C GLY A 178 -6.28 20.37 30.64
N THR A 179 -5.72 20.36 29.42
CA THR A 179 -6.48 20.60 28.19
C THR A 179 -7.41 19.44 27.85
N HIS A 180 -7.06 18.22 28.26
CA HIS A 180 -7.84 17.00 28.07
C HIS A 180 -8.17 16.32 29.40
N THR A 181 -9.29 15.60 29.42
CA THR A 181 -9.84 14.96 30.61
C THR A 181 -9.36 13.52 30.76
N VAL A 182 -9.41 12.74 29.67
CA VAL A 182 -9.12 11.30 29.66
C VAL A 182 -8.14 10.98 28.54
N GLY A 183 -7.06 10.30 28.88
CA GLY A 183 -6.09 9.74 27.94
C GLY A 183 -6.33 8.26 27.71
N ILE A 184 -6.08 7.81 26.48
CA ILE A 184 -6.08 6.40 26.09
C ILE A 184 -4.72 6.10 25.46
N SER A 185 -4.08 5.02 25.90
CA SER A 185 -3.00 4.35 25.19
C SER A 185 -2.75 2.96 25.78
N SER A 186 -1.84 2.20 25.16
CA SER A 186 -1.22 1.01 25.73
C SER A 186 -0.50 1.31 27.05
N TYR A 187 -0.58 0.40 28.02
CA TYR A 187 -0.07 0.60 29.38
C TYR A 187 1.40 1.04 29.45
N GLU A 188 2.27 0.47 28.61
CA GLU A 188 3.70 0.76 28.64
C GLU A 188 4.02 2.23 28.37
N GLU A 189 3.15 2.93 27.62
CA GLU A 189 3.32 4.34 27.31
C GLU A 189 3.08 5.25 28.52
N PHE A 190 2.31 4.78 29.51
CA PHE A 190 2.03 5.53 30.74
C PHE A 190 2.68 4.95 32.00
N ALA A 191 3.34 3.79 31.91
CA ALA A 191 3.84 3.05 33.07
C ALA A 191 4.71 3.93 34.00
N LYS A 192 5.60 4.75 33.44
CA LYS A 192 6.46 5.66 34.21
C LYS A 192 5.67 6.74 34.95
N ASP A 193 4.75 7.43 34.27
CA ASP A 193 3.99 8.54 34.86
C ASP A 193 2.90 8.05 35.83
N LEU A 194 2.36 6.84 35.62
CA LEU A 194 1.55 6.11 36.60
C LEU A 194 2.36 5.76 37.84
N ALA A 195 3.55 5.18 37.69
CA ALA A 195 4.43 4.84 38.81
C ALA A 195 4.90 6.06 39.60
N SER A 196 5.10 7.20 38.92
CA SER A 196 5.46 8.48 39.58
C SER A 196 4.27 9.17 40.27
N GLY A 197 3.04 8.69 40.07
CA GLY A 197 1.84 9.27 40.66
C GLY A 197 1.36 10.57 40.00
N LYS A 198 1.86 10.92 38.81
CA LYS A 198 1.37 12.07 38.02
C LYS A 198 0.05 11.78 37.33
N LEU A 199 -0.15 10.53 36.93
CA LEU A 199 -1.38 10.02 36.32
C LEU A 199 -2.06 9.01 37.24
N ARG A 200 -3.37 8.86 37.07
CA ARG A 200 -4.18 7.79 37.66
C ARG A 200 -4.83 6.99 36.53
N ALA A 201 -4.60 5.68 36.51
CA ALA A 201 -5.36 4.78 35.66
C ALA A 201 -6.71 4.47 36.33
N ILE A 202 -7.80 4.66 35.60
CA ILE A 202 -9.19 4.48 36.07
C ILE A 202 -9.83 3.20 35.54
N ALA A 203 -9.32 2.63 34.45
CA ALA A 203 -9.75 1.35 33.91
C ALA A 203 -8.67 0.71 33.04
N VAL A 204 -8.69 -0.62 32.97
CA VAL A 204 -7.89 -1.45 32.06
C VAL A 204 -8.80 -2.11 31.02
N SER A 205 -8.37 -2.20 29.76
CA SER A 205 -9.16 -2.71 28.64
C SER A 205 -9.28 -4.23 28.57
N SER A 206 -8.33 -4.95 29.17
CA SER A 206 -8.18 -6.40 29.07
C SER A 206 -8.67 -7.14 30.30
N ASP A 207 -8.94 -8.43 30.12
CA ASP A 207 -9.23 -9.37 31.22
C ASP A 207 -7.98 -9.91 31.91
N PHE A 208 -6.84 -9.93 31.21
CA PHE A 208 -5.56 -10.33 31.81
C PHE A 208 -4.99 -9.23 32.71
N PRO A 209 -4.27 -9.58 33.79
CA PRO A 209 -3.69 -8.60 34.71
C PRO A 209 -2.56 -7.81 34.05
N VAL A 210 -2.37 -6.57 34.51
CA VAL A 210 -1.25 -5.72 34.08
C VAL A 210 -0.22 -5.66 35.20
N GLN A 211 0.99 -6.15 34.94
CA GLN A 211 2.05 -6.16 35.94
C GLN A 211 2.37 -4.73 36.39
N GLY A 212 2.42 -4.49 37.71
CA GLY A 212 2.71 -3.17 38.27
C GLY A 212 1.51 -2.22 38.29
N LEU A 213 0.30 -2.68 37.94
CA LEU A 213 -0.92 -1.88 37.97
C LEU A 213 -2.06 -2.60 38.70
N ASN A 214 -2.60 -1.96 39.74
CA ASN A 214 -3.72 -2.49 40.54
C ASN A 214 -5.10 -1.96 40.11
N THR A 215 -5.18 -1.28 38.96
CA THR A 215 -6.42 -0.69 38.46
C THR A 215 -7.38 -1.79 37.98
N PRO A 216 -8.66 -1.77 38.38
CA PRO A 216 -9.64 -2.74 37.91
C PRO A 216 -9.88 -2.69 36.39
N SER A 217 -10.11 -3.85 35.77
CA SER A 217 -10.53 -3.90 34.37
C SER A 217 -11.94 -3.35 34.18
N LEU A 218 -12.28 -2.98 32.94
CA LEU A 218 -13.65 -2.60 32.59
C LEU A 218 -14.65 -3.71 32.92
N LYS A 219 -14.28 -4.97 32.71
CA LYS A 219 -15.11 -6.13 33.07
C LYS A 219 -15.36 -6.23 34.56
N GLN A 220 -14.33 -6.04 35.39
CA GLN A 220 -14.49 -5.98 36.85
C GLN A 220 -15.36 -4.79 37.29
N GLN A 221 -15.38 -3.73 36.49
CA GLN A 221 -16.23 -2.54 36.69
C GLN A 221 -17.62 -2.67 36.04
N GLY A 222 -18.00 -3.86 35.55
CA GLY A 222 -19.34 -4.15 35.03
C GLY A 222 -19.56 -3.85 33.54
N VAL A 223 -18.49 -3.58 32.79
CA VAL A 223 -18.54 -3.35 31.33
C VAL A 223 -17.90 -4.51 30.61
N SER A 224 -18.66 -5.23 29.79
CA SER A 224 -18.18 -6.41 29.07
C SER A 224 -17.31 -6.04 27.86
N ILE A 225 -16.12 -5.49 28.12
CA ILE A 225 -15.07 -5.27 27.12
C ILE A 225 -13.84 -6.07 27.53
N ASP A 226 -13.31 -6.83 26.57
CA ASP A 226 -11.97 -7.39 26.60
C ASP A 226 -11.31 -7.00 25.27
N PHE A 227 -10.34 -6.08 25.35
CA PHE A 227 -9.63 -5.53 24.20
C PHE A 227 -8.15 -5.38 24.53
N SER A 228 -7.28 -5.69 23.56
CA SER A 228 -5.83 -5.58 23.74
C SER A 228 -5.12 -5.32 22.42
N ASP A 229 -3.97 -4.66 22.48
CA ASP A 229 -3.04 -4.55 21.36
C ASP A 229 -2.18 -5.82 21.30
N TRP A 230 -2.72 -6.85 20.64
CA TRP A 230 -2.04 -8.12 20.44
C TRP A 230 -1.15 -8.10 19.20
N LYS A 231 -0.07 -8.89 19.25
CA LYS A 231 0.87 -9.09 18.13
C LYS A 231 1.15 -10.57 17.94
N GLY A 232 1.22 -10.98 16.69
CA GLY A 232 1.52 -12.33 16.26
C GLY A 232 2.39 -12.36 15.01
N VAL A 233 2.72 -13.56 14.57
CA VAL A 233 3.49 -13.84 13.36
C VAL A 233 2.64 -14.62 12.37
N PHE A 234 2.79 -14.25 11.10
CA PHE A 234 2.04 -14.82 9.99
C PHE A 234 3.00 -15.24 8.89
N SER A 235 2.75 -16.38 8.26
CA SER A 235 3.50 -16.85 7.09
C SER A 235 2.86 -16.35 5.79
N SER A 236 3.63 -16.43 4.70
CA SER A 236 3.19 -15.97 3.39
C SER A 236 2.00 -16.78 2.86
N PRO A 237 1.18 -16.19 1.98
CA PRO A 237 0.10 -16.92 1.32
C PRO A 237 0.69 -18.05 0.48
N GLY A 238 0.05 -19.22 0.47
CA GLY A 238 0.55 -20.39 -0.24
C GLY A 238 1.77 -21.07 0.41
N THR A 239 2.10 -20.75 1.66
CA THR A 239 3.03 -21.54 2.48
C THR A 239 2.64 -23.03 2.46
N SER A 240 3.61 -23.92 2.27
CA SER A 240 3.35 -25.36 2.32
C SER A 240 3.00 -25.81 3.74
N ALA A 241 2.20 -26.88 3.86
CA ALA A 241 1.86 -27.46 5.16
C ALA A 241 3.10 -27.85 5.98
N GLU A 242 4.17 -28.31 5.31
CA GLU A 242 5.44 -28.63 5.96
C GLU A 242 6.11 -27.36 6.55
N ASN A 243 6.16 -26.26 5.80
CA ASN A 243 6.75 -25.01 6.29
C ASN A 243 5.90 -24.39 7.41
N GLN A 244 4.58 -24.46 7.31
CA GLN A 244 3.68 -24.05 8.38
C GLN A 244 3.94 -24.84 9.66
N GLN A 245 3.99 -26.18 9.58
CA GLN A 245 4.27 -27.03 10.75
C GLN A 245 5.65 -26.75 11.35
N LYS A 246 6.67 -26.51 10.52
CA LYS A 246 8.01 -26.10 11.00
C LYS A 246 7.95 -24.79 11.77
N LEU A 247 7.21 -23.80 11.27
CA LEU A 247 7.05 -22.50 11.92
C LEU A 247 6.23 -22.61 13.22
N GLU A 248 5.13 -23.36 13.21
CA GLU A 248 4.34 -23.60 14.42
C GLU A 248 5.16 -24.31 15.51
N ALA A 249 5.93 -25.34 15.15
CA ALA A 249 6.83 -26.02 16.09
C ALA A 249 7.93 -25.10 16.63
N LEU A 250 8.49 -24.23 15.78
CA LEU A 250 9.48 -23.22 16.16
C LEU A 250 8.92 -22.26 17.21
N PHE A 251 7.74 -21.68 16.95
CA PHE A 251 7.13 -20.70 17.86
C PHE A 251 6.53 -21.34 19.12
N ALA A 252 6.06 -22.59 19.05
CA ALA A 252 5.69 -23.35 20.26
C ALA A 252 6.90 -23.55 21.18
N THR A 253 8.05 -23.90 20.61
CA THR A 253 9.30 -24.06 21.37
C THR A 253 9.77 -22.73 21.94
N LEU A 254 9.75 -21.67 21.14
CA LEU A 254 10.11 -20.32 21.58
C LEU A 254 9.21 -19.83 22.72
N ALA A 255 7.89 -19.98 22.60
CA ALA A 255 6.94 -19.51 23.61
C ALA A 255 7.12 -20.20 24.97
N ALA A 256 7.53 -21.47 24.97
CA ALA A 256 7.82 -22.21 26.19
C ALA A 256 9.14 -21.81 26.87
N SER A 257 10.07 -21.20 26.12
CA SER A 257 11.44 -20.89 26.56
C SER A 257 11.51 -19.80 27.63
N GLU A 258 12.58 -19.83 28.44
CA GLU A 258 12.81 -18.77 29.43
C GLU A 258 13.24 -17.47 28.76
N SER A 259 13.98 -17.52 27.65
CA SER A 259 14.37 -16.32 26.91
C SER A 259 13.16 -15.52 26.41
N TRP A 260 12.10 -16.18 25.94
CA TRP A 260 10.87 -15.48 25.57
C TRP A 260 10.14 -14.89 26.77
N LYS A 261 10.06 -15.63 27.89
CA LYS A 261 9.46 -15.12 29.13
C LYS A 261 10.23 -13.94 29.71
N GLU A 262 11.55 -13.91 29.56
CA GLU A 262 12.39 -12.76 29.91
C GLU A 262 12.06 -11.54 29.05
N GLU A 263 11.90 -11.69 27.74
CA GLU A 263 11.49 -10.60 26.85
C GLU A 263 10.10 -10.08 27.22
N LEU A 264 9.13 -10.96 27.47
CA LEU A 264 7.79 -10.57 27.95
C LEU A 264 7.87 -9.73 29.23
N ARG A 265 8.63 -10.19 30.24
CA ARG A 265 8.82 -9.45 31.50
C ARG A 265 9.53 -8.12 31.29
N ALA A 266 10.56 -8.07 30.46
CA ALA A 266 11.34 -6.86 30.21
C ALA A 266 10.52 -5.78 29.49
N GLN A 267 9.60 -6.18 28.62
CA GLN A 267 8.73 -5.27 27.87
C GLN A 267 7.41 -4.96 28.60
N GLY A 268 7.11 -5.63 29.72
CA GLY A 268 5.82 -5.51 30.40
C GLY A 268 4.65 -6.08 29.60
N TRP A 269 4.93 -7.05 28.72
CA TRP A 269 3.93 -7.70 27.89
C TRP A 269 3.29 -8.90 28.60
N ASN A 270 2.05 -9.19 28.22
CA ASN A 270 1.38 -10.39 28.68
C ASN A 270 1.67 -11.56 27.75
N ASP A 271 1.96 -12.71 28.36
CA ASP A 271 1.95 -13.98 27.66
C ASP A 271 0.50 -14.28 27.23
N ASN A 272 0.27 -14.26 25.93
CA ASN A 272 -1.04 -14.49 25.36
C ASN A 272 -0.93 -15.45 24.16
N PHE A 273 -0.07 -16.46 24.30
CA PHE A 273 0.27 -17.37 23.22
C PHE A 273 -0.96 -18.14 22.69
N LEU A 274 -1.11 -18.14 21.36
CA LEU A 274 -2.03 -19.00 20.62
C LEU A 274 -1.30 -19.52 19.39
N LEU A 275 -1.55 -20.77 19.00
CA LEU A 275 -0.82 -21.43 17.91
C LEU A 275 -1.76 -21.87 16.79
N GLY A 276 -1.28 -21.77 15.55
CA GLY A 276 -1.90 -22.33 14.35
C GLY A 276 -3.38 -22.00 14.23
N GLU A 277 -4.22 -23.02 14.08
CA GLU A 277 -5.67 -22.88 13.92
C GLU A 277 -6.35 -22.09 15.05
N SER A 278 -5.88 -22.23 16.30
CA SER A 278 -6.46 -21.47 17.43
C SER A 278 -6.18 -19.97 17.30
N PHE A 279 -5.00 -19.62 16.77
CA PHE A 279 -4.70 -18.23 16.46
C PHE A 279 -5.49 -17.74 15.23
N GLY A 280 -5.64 -18.56 14.19
CA GLY A 280 -6.47 -18.23 13.04
C GLY A 280 -7.92 -17.94 13.40
N ALA A 281 -8.55 -18.81 14.20
CA ALA A 281 -9.90 -18.60 14.69
C ALA A 281 -10.05 -17.32 15.53
N PHE A 282 -9.01 -16.96 16.28
CA PHE A 282 -8.97 -15.69 17.02
C PHE A 282 -8.93 -14.49 16.07
N VAL A 283 -8.08 -14.50 15.04
CA VAL A 283 -7.99 -13.42 14.04
C VAL A 283 -9.32 -13.24 13.30
N ASP A 284 -9.96 -14.33 12.88
CA ASP A 284 -11.27 -14.31 12.22
C ASP A 284 -12.36 -13.69 13.12
N ALA A 285 -12.29 -13.95 14.43
CA ALA A 285 -13.21 -13.36 15.40
C ALA A 285 -12.97 -11.85 15.56
N GLU A 286 -11.71 -11.41 15.61
CA GLU A 286 -11.37 -9.99 15.72
C GLU A 286 -11.75 -9.21 14.44
N GLU A 287 -11.49 -9.75 13.24
CA GLU A 287 -11.92 -9.13 11.97
C GLU A 287 -13.44 -9.00 11.89
N ARG A 288 -14.18 -10.03 12.35
CA ARG A 288 -15.65 -10.01 12.37
C ARG A 288 -16.19 -8.96 13.34
N LYS A 289 -15.66 -8.91 14.57
CA LYS A 289 -16.05 -7.88 15.55
C LYS A 289 -15.86 -6.49 14.95
N LEU A 290 -14.71 -6.23 14.33
CA LEU A 290 -14.41 -4.92 13.76
C LEU A 290 -15.32 -4.58 12.58
N ARG A 291 -15.67 -5.56 11.73
CA ARG A 291 -16.67 -5.36 10.66
C ARG A 291 -18.07 -5.03 11.21
N GLU A 292 -18.54 -5.77 12.19
CA GLU A 292 -19.86 -5.54 12.81
C GLU A 292 -19.94 -4.14 13.45
N GLN A 293 -18.85 -3.69 14.09
CA GLN A 293 -18.76 -2.35 14.67
C GLN A 293 -18.93 -1.25 13.61
N ILE A 294 -18.35 -1.45 12.43
CA ILE A 294 -18.45 -0.51 11.30
C ILE A 294 -19.88 -0.47 10.78
N GLU A 295 -20.51 -1.62 10.54
CA GLU A 295 -21.89 -1.69 10.06
C GLU A 295 -22.85 -0.98 11.02
N GLN A 296 -22.67 -1.16 12.33
CA GLN A 296 -23.47 -0.47 13.34
C GLN A 296 -23.21 1.04 13.35
N SER A 297 -21.97 1.49 13.15
CA SER A 297 -21.62 2.91 13.07
C SER A 297 -22.13 3.57 11.77
N ALA A 298 -22.16 2.83 10.65
CA ALA A 298 -22.69 3.29 9.37
C ALA A 298 -24.22 3.30 9.34
N GLY A 299 -24.88 2.41 10.09
CA GLY A 299 -26.33 2.40 10.30
C GLY A 299 -26.85 3.53 11.20
N GLN A 300 -25.96 4.28 11.87
CA GLN A 300 -26.30 5.43 12.71
C GLN A 300 -26.46 6.75 11.91
N VAL A 301 -26.81 6.64 10.63
CA VAL A 301 -27.26 7.78 9.81
C VAL A 301 -28.74 8.02 10.12
N LEU A 302 -29.02 9.10 10.86
CA LEU A 302 -30.33 9.70 11.16
C LEU A 302 -31.48 8.67 11.32
N GLY A 303 -31.79 8.29 12.57
CA GLY A 303 -32.96 7.46 12.84
C GLY A 303 -34.27 8.07 12.33
N PRO A 304 -35.31 7.27 12.07
CA PRO A 304 -36.60 7.74 11.53
C PRO A 304 -37.25 8.83 12.39
N GLU A 305 -37.03 8.81 13.70
CA GLU A 305 -37.45 9.84 14.66
C GLU A 305 -36.80 11.21 14.38
N THR A 306 -35.50 11.23 14.07
CA THR A 306 -34.73 12.44 13.76
C THR A 306 -35.08 12.97 12.36
N ILE A 307 -35.30 12.06 11.41
CA ILE A 307 -35.80 12.42 10.08
C ILE A 307 -37.20 13.04 10.21
N ALA A 308 -38.08 12.42 11.00
CA ALA A 308 -39.42 12.94 11.26
C ALA A 308 -39.39 14.33 11.91
N SER A 309 -38.52 14.57 12.90
CA SER A 309 -38.42 15.88 13.56
C SER A 309 -37.85 16.98 12.65
N ILE A 310 -36.91 16.64 11.76
CA ILE A 310 -36.36 17.58 10.75
C ILE A 310 -37.43 17.92 9.69
N LEU A 311 -38.22 16.92 9.26
CA LEU A 311 -39.28 17.10 8.28
C LEU A 311 -40.51 17.82 8.85
N SER A 312 -40.78 17.71 10.15
CA SER A 312 -41.89 18.41 10.82
C SER A 312 -41.50 19.79 11.38
N GLY A 313 -40.20 20.12 11.44
CA GLY A 313 -39.68 21.35 12.04
C GLY A 313 -39.65 22.57 11.09
N PRO A 314 -39.35 23.77 11.62
CA PRO A 314 -39.31 25.02 10.85
C PRO A 314 -38.25 25.02 9.73
N TYR A 315 -37.28 24.10 9.79
CA TYR A 315 -36.19 23.96 8.81
C TYR A 315 -36.46 22.93 7.70
N ARG A 316 -37.67 22.37 7.61
CA ARG A 316 -38.02 21.31 6.63
C ARG A 316 -37.66 21.65 5.18
N TYR A 317 -37.90 22.90 4.77
CA TYR A 317 -37.62 23.34 3.41
C TYR A 317 -36.12 23.44 3.14
N ALA A 318 -35.33 23.89 4.11
CA ALA A 318 -33.88 23.93 3.98
C ALA A 318 -33.28 22.52 3.88
N ALA A 319 -33.81 21.56 4.65
CA ALA A 319 -33.39 20.16 4.58
C ALA A 319 -33.73 19.50 3.23
N ILE A 320 -34.95 19.73 2.71
CA ILE A 320 -35.36 19.23 1.38
C ILE A 320 -34.49 19.85 0.28
N MET A 321 -34.21 21.15 0.34
CA MET A 321 -33.38 21.82 -0.66
C MET A 321 -31.92 21.35 -0.62
N ALA A 322 -31.35 21.12 0.56
CA ALA A 322 -30.00 20.56 0.71
C ALA A 322 -29.93 19.13 0.17
N PHE A 323 -30.95 18.30 0.41
CA PHE A 323 -31.05 16.95 -0.13
C PHE A 323 -31.14 16.95 -1.66
N LEU A 324 -32.00 17.80 -2.23
CA LEU A 324 -32.12 17.97 -3.69
C LEU A 324 -30.80 18.46 -4.31
N ALA A 325 -30.12 19.42 -3.69
CA ALA A 325 -28.82 19.91 -4.15
C ALA A 325 -27.75 18.79 -4.13
N THR A 326 -27.77 17.93 -3.11
CA THR A 326 -26.85 16.79 -2.98
C THR A 326 -27.14 15.73 -4.05
N LEU A 327 -28.41 15.42 -4.33
CA LEU A 327 -28.81 14.53 -5.42
C LEU A 327 -28.39 15.07 -6.79
N LEU A 328 -28.56 16.38 -7.01
CA LEU A 328 -28.21 17.04 -8.27
C LEU A 328 -26.69 17.07 -8.47
N LEU A 329 -25.92 17.32 -7.40
CA LEU A 329 -24.45 17.25 -7.42
C LEU A 329 -23.97 15.81 -7.66
N SER A 330 -24.57 14.82 -7.01
CA SER A 330 -24.26 13.40 -7.23
C SER A 330 -24.55 12.95 -8.67
N ALA A 331 -25.68 13.39 -9.24
CA ALA A 331 -26.03 13.16 -10.65
C ALA A 331 -25.02 13.83 -11.61
N LEU A 332 -24.61 15.07 -11.31
CA LEU A 332 -23.59 15.76 -12.09
C LEU A 332 -22.23 15.04 -12.02
N LEU A 333 -21.83 14.57 -10.85
CA LEU A 333 -20.58 13.82 -10.66
C LEU A 333 -20.61 12.47 -11.38
N THR A 334 -21.72 11.74 -11.32
CA THR A 334 -21.88 10.46 -12.04
C THR A 334 -21.92 10.65 -13.55
N VAL A 335 -22.62 11.68 -14.06
CA VAL A 335 -22.60 12.04 -15.49
C VAL A 335 -21.19 12.45 -15.93
N ASN A 336 -20.49 13.28 -15.15
CA ASN A 336 -19.13 13.70 -15.47
C ASN A 336 -18.14 12.53 -15.43
N TRP A 337 -18.24 11.65 -14.44
CA TRP A 337 -17.45 10.43 -14.36
C TRP A 337 -17.74 9.48 -15.53
N ALA A 338 -19.02 9.26 -15.86
CA ALA A 338 -19.42 8.45 -17.01
C ALA A 338 -18.94 9.05 -18.34
N ASN A 339 -18.92 10.37 -18.47
CA ASN A 339 -18.42 11.08 -19.65
C ASN A 339 -16.89 10.98 -19.75
N ARG A 340 -16.15 11.14 -18.65
CA ARG A 340 -14.69 10.93 -18.60
C ARG A 340 -14.30 9.48 -18.86
N ARG A 341 -15.10 8.52 -18.39
CA ARG A 341 -14.89 7.10 -18.67
C ARG A 341 -15.15 6.79 -20.15
N ARG A 342 -16.24 7.33 -20.72
CA ARG A 342 -16.52 7.23 -22.16
C ARG A 342 -15.44 7.89 -23.01
N SER A 343 -14.89 9.04 -22.59
CA SER A 343 -13.81 9.71 -23.32
C SER A 343 -12.52 8.89 -23.31
N LYS A 344 -12.15 8.27 -22.18
CA LYS A 344 -10.99 7.37 -22.11
C LYS A 344 -11.15 6.13 -22.98
N ILE A 345 -12.31 5.47 -22.94
CA ILE A 345 -12.58 4.31 -23.81
C ILE A 345 -12.53 4.72 -25.29
N ARG A 346 -13.06 5.91 -25.63
CA ARG A 346 -13.00 6.44 -26.99
C ARG A 346 -11.56 6.72 -27.42
N GLU A 347 -10.75 7.28 -26.53
CA GLU A 347 -9.32 7.55 -26.78
C GLU A 347 -8.52 6.24 -26.96
N GLU A 348 -8.76 5.23 -26.14
CA GLU A 348 -8.16 3.90 -26.28
C GLU A 348 -8.61 3.22 -27.58
N SER A 349 -9.89 3.32 -27.95
CA SER A 349 -10.38 2.79 -29.23
C SER A 349 -9.80 3.52 -30.45
N LEU A 350 -9.57 4.84 -30.32
CA LEU A 350 -8.92 5.65 -31.36
C LEU A 350 -7.44 5.31 -31.48
N LYS A 351 -6.73 5.10 -30.37
CA LYS A 351 -5.34 4.64 -30.36
C LYS A 351 -5.22 3.26 -30.98
N THR A 352 -6.09 2.34 -30.60
CA THR A 352 -6.11 0.98 -31.19
C THR A 352 -6.39 1.02 -32.69
N ALA A 353 -7.34 1.86 -33.13
CA ALA A 353 -7.64 2.04 -34.55
C ALA A 353 -6.51 2.78 -35.31
N LEU A 354 -5.80 3.69 -34.65
CA LEU A 354 -4.60 4.34 -35.19
C LEU A 354 -3.46 3.34 -35.37
N ASP A 355 -3.20 2.52 -34.36
CA ASP A 355 -2.17 1.46 -34.40
C ASP A 355 -2.53 0.43 -35.48
N GLU A 356 -3.79 0.02 -35.58
CA GLU A 356 -4.28 -0.88 -36.64
C GLU A 356 -4.12 -0.27 -38.03
N LYS A 357 -4.43 1.03 -38.18
CA LYS A 357 -4.22 1.77 -39.42
C LYS A 357 -2.74 1.92 -39.74
N GLU A 358 -1.88 2.14 -38.75
CA GLU A 358 -0.43 2.29 -38.92
C GLU A 358 0.22 0.96 -39.31
N ILE A 359 -0.23 -0.16 -38.73
CA ILE A 359 0.17 -1.51 -39.13
C ILE A 359 -0.30 -1.79 -40.56
N ALA A 360 -1.56 -1.52 -40.90
CA ALA A 360 -2.09 -1.72 -42.24
C ALA A 360 -1.38 -0.81 -43.28
N LEU A 361 -1.06 0.42 -42.91
CA LEU A 361 -0.28 1.35 -43.74
C LEU A 361 1.15 0.83 -43.92
N SER A 362 1.77 0.30 -42.87
CA SER A 362 3.11 -0.29 -42.92
C SER A 362 3.15 -1.56 -43.77
N GLU A 363 2.11 -2.40 -43.72
CA GLU A 363 1.95 -3.57 -44.59
C GLU A 363 1.69 -3.16 -46.04
N LEU A 364 0.88 -2.12 -46.28
CA LEU A 364 0.68 -1.54 -47.62
C LEU A 364 1.97 -0.92 -48.16
N ILE A 365 2.73 -0.19 -47.34
CA ILE A 365 4.03 0.38 -47.70
C ILE A 365 5.04 -0.74 -47.98
N ASN A 366 5.09 -1.80 -47.18
CA ASN A 366 6.02 -2.91 -47.39
C ASN A 366 5.63 -3.78 -48.58
N SER A 367 4.34 -3.98 -48.84
CA SER A 367 3.84 -4.74 -50.01
C SER A 367 3.91 -3.94 -51.32
N SER A 368 3.71 -2.61 -51.25
CA SER A 368 3.87 -1.68 -52.38
C SER A 368 5.35 -1.40 -52.67
N SER A 369 6.15 -1.05 -51.65
CA SER A 369 7.58 -0.75 -51.80
C SER A 369 8.40 -2.00 -52.09
N GLY A 370 8.07 -3.17 -51.54
CA GLY A 370 8.84 -4.39 -51.76
C GLY A 370 8.81 -4.90 -53.20
N LYS A 371 7.67 -4.74 -53.91
CA LYS A 371 7.56 -5.07 -55.34
C LYS A 371 8.09 -3.96 -56.23
N ASN A 372 7.63 -2.71 -56.04
CA ASN A 372 8.02 -1.60 -56.92
C ASN A 372 9.50 -1.19 -56.77
N LEU A 373 10.07 -1.19 -55.55
CA LEU A 373 11.47 -0.79 -55.36
C LEU A 373 12.45 -1.79 -56.00
N SER A 374 12.09 -3.09 -56.01
CA SER A 374 12.90 -4.12 -56.66
C SER A 374 12.89 -3.98 -58.19
N ASP A 375 11.76 -3.58 -58.77
CA ASP A 375 11.62 -3.41 -60.22
C ASP A 375 12.23 -2.07 -60.68
N VAL A 376 12.07 -0.99 -59.91
CA VAL A 376 12.78 0.28 -60.12
C VAL A 376 14.30 0.08 -60.05
N THR A 377 14.78 -0.69 -59.06
CA THR A 377 16.23 -0.96 -58.94
C THR A 377 16.77 -1.74 -60.15
N LYS A 378 15.99 -2.69 -60.70
CA LYS A 378 16.35 -3.40 -61.93
C LYS A 378 16.37 -2.46 -63.15
N GLN A 379 15.39 -1.58 -63.29
CA GLN A 379 15.32 -0.60 -64.39
C GLN A 379 16.50 0.37 -64.34
N ILE A 380 16.81 0.94 -63.17
CA ILE A 380 17.98 1.79 -62.98
C ILE A 380 19.26 1.03 -63.36
N SER A 381 19.42 -0.20 -62.88
CA SER A 381 20.62 -1.01 -63.21
C SER A 381 20.72 -1.35 -64.70
N ALA A 382 19.59 -1.54 -65.39
CA ALA A 382 19.55 -1.81 -66.82
C ALA A 382 19.98 -0.57 -67.64
N GLU A 383 19.45 0.61 -67.31
CA GLU A 383 19.80 1.87 -68.00
C GLU A 383 21.25 2.32 -67.71
N LEU A 384 21.72 2.20 -66.47
CA LEU A 384 23.14 2.44 -66.16
C LEU A 384 24.08 1.50 -66.94
N SER A 385 23.63 0.28 -67.25
CA SER A 385 24.37 -0.65 -68.11
C SER A 385 24.29 -0.27 -69.58
N ARG A 386 23.17 0.28 -70.04
CA ARG A 386 22.96 0.77 -71.41
C ARG A 386 23.88 1.94 -71.76
N TRP A 387 24.18 2.81 -70.80
CA TRP A 387 25.14 3.91 -70.96
C TRP A 387 26.60 3.48 -70.98
N ALA A 388 26.87 2.17 -71.01
CA ALA A 388 28.23 1.60 -71.06
C ALA A 388 29.14 2.13 -69.94
N LEU A 389 28.58 2.36 -68.76
CA LEU A 389 29.33 2.74 -67.57
C LEU A 389 30.17 1.56 -67.08
N SER A 390 31.38 1.83 -66.60
CA SER A 390 32.18 0.88 -65.83
C SER A 390 31.53 0.58 -64.48
N ASP A 391 31.87 -0.54 -63.85
CA ASP A 391 31.28 -0.90 -62.54
C ASP A 391 31.54 0.18 -61.48
N THR A 392 32.72 0.82 -61.54
CA THR A 392 33.04 1.96 -60.66
C THR A 392 32.13 3.16 -60.92
N GLU A 393 31.83 3.47 -62.19
CA GLU A 393 30.90 4.55 -62.55
C GLU A 393 29.46 4.22 -62.18
N LYS A 394 29.02 2.96 -62.33
CA LYS A 394 27.67 2.51 -61.92
C LYS A 394 27.46 2.69 -60.41
N ASP A 395 28.46 2.30 -59.61
CA ASP A 395 28.42 2.50 -58.16
C ASP A 395 28.28 3.99 -57.79
N ILE A 396 29.05 4.85 -58.46
CA ILE A 396 29.02 6.31 -58.21
C ILE A 396 27.68 6.89 -58.65
N ALA A 397 27.17 6.50 -59.82
CA ALA A 397 25.86 6.94 -60.30
C ALA A 397 24.75 6.55 -59.31
N TRP A 398 24.80 5.33 -58.78
CA TRP A 398 23.82 4.85 -57.80
C TRP A 398 23.89 5.62 -56.48
N LEU A 399 25.09 5.95 -55.98
CA LEU A 399 25.25 6.79 -54.80
C LEU A 399 24.77 8.24 -55.03
N ILE A 400 24.97 8.77 -56.24
CA ILE A 400 24.45 10.09 -56.62
C ILE A 400 22.92 10.11 -56.58
N LEU A 401 22.27 9.07 -57.13
CA LEU A 401 20.80 8.90 -57.13
C LEU A 401 20.24 8.73 -55.71
N LYS A 402 21.01 8.13 -54.81
CA LYS A 402 20.67 8.05 -53.38
C LYS A 402 20.75 9.36 -52.62
N GLY A 403 21.22 10.45 -53.25
CA GLY A 403 21.29 11.75 -52.59
C GLY A 403 22.65 12.07 -51.96
N PHE A 404 23.65 11.18 -52.02
CA PHE A 404 24.98 11.47 -51.47
C PHE A 404 25.74 12.56 -52.25
N SER A 405 26.39 13.46 -51.53
CA SER A 405 27.29 14.47 -52.07
C SER A 405 28.62 13.86 -52.55
N PHE A 406 29.36 14.58 -53.40
CA PHE A 406 30.66 14.09 -53.88
C PHE A 406 31.70 13.92 -52.77
N ILE A 407 31.57 14.69 -51.67
CA ILE A 407 32.44 14.56 -50.49
C ILE A 407 32.13 13.23 -49.79
N GLU A 408 30.86 12.94 -49.50
CA GLU A 408 30.45 11.70 -48.85
C GLU A 408 30.80 10.46 -49.70
N ILE A 409 30.60 10.54 -51.03
CA ILE A 409 30.98 9.45 -51.94
C ILE A 409 32.51 9.25 -51.93
N ALA A 410 33.28 10.33 -51.88
CA ALA A 410 34.73 10.27 -51.82
C ALA A 410 35.21 9.60 -50.53
N GLU A 411 34.62 9.93 -49.39
CA GLU A 411 34.87 9.28 -48.11
C GLU A 411 34.51 7.79 -48.14
N MET A 412 33.30 7.45 -48.60
CA MET A 412 32.83 6.05 -48.68
C MET A 412 33.72 5.19 -49.57
N ARG A 413 34.24 5.75 -50.66
CA ARG A 413 35.10 5.02 -51.59
C ARG A 413 36.60 5.15 -51.29
N GLN A 414 36.98 5.89 -50.25
CA GLN A 414 38.36 6.19 -49.90
C GLN A 414 39.16 6.77 -51.10
N ARG A 415 38.55 7.71 -51.83
CA ARG A 415 39.14 8.42 -52.97
C ARG A 415 39.06 9.92 -52.75
N SER A 416 39.77 10.70 -53.57
CA SER A 416 39.65 12.16 -53.52
C SER A 416 38.33 12.64 -54.13
N GLU A 417 37.77 13.72 -53.59
CA GLU A 417 36.58 14.37 -54.16
C GLU A 417 36.78 14.74 -55.64
N ARG A 418 37.99 15.18 -56.01
CA ARG A 418 38.37 15.47 -57.40
C ARG A 418 38.19 14.24 -58.30
N THR A 419 38.60 13.06 -57.83
CA THR A 419 38.43 11.80 -58.55
C THR A 419 36.95 11.45 -58.74
N ILE A 420 36.12 11.62 -57.71
CA ILE A 420 34.68 11.37 -57.79
C ILE A 420 34.00 12.35 -58.75
N ARG A 421 34.36 13.64 -58.71
CA ARG A 421 33.84 14.65 -59.65
C ARG A 421 34.21 14.32 -61.11
N GLN A 422 35.43 13.86 -61.35
CA GLN A 422 35.85 13.45 -62.69
C GLN A 422 35.05 12.24 -63.20
N GLN A 423 34.80 11.25 -62.35
CA GLN A 423 33.97 10.08 -62.69
C GLN A 423 32.49 10.47 -62.88
N ALA A 424 31.96 11.40 -62.08
CA ALA A 424 30.62 11.96 -62.27
C ALA A 424 30.48 12.68 -63.62
N CYS A 425 31.48 13.47 -64.02
CA CYS A 425 31.49 14.08 -65.35
C CYS A 425 31.52 13.03 -66.48
N ALA A 426 32.24 11.93 -66.30
CA ALA A 426 32.25 10.83 -67.27
C ALA A 426 30.87 10.15 -67.37
N ILE A 427 30.18 9.95 -66.24
CA ILE A 427 28.81 9.44 -66.19
C ILE A 427 27.87 10.35 -66.99
N TYR A 428 27.88 11.66 -66.70
CA TYR A 428 27.06 12.65 -67.39
C TYR A 428 27.32 12.69 -68.90
N ALA A 429 28.59 12.63 -69.31
CA ALA A 429 28.95 12.59 -70.71
C ALA A 429 28.45 11.32 -71.42
N LYS A 430 28.52 10.16 -70.76
CA LYS A 430 28.08 8.86 -71.31
C LYS A 430 26.56 8.72 -71.33
N SER A 431 25.85 9.32 -70.38
CA SER A 431 24.39 9.31 -70.31
C SER A 431 23.72 10.39 -71.16
N GLY A 432 24.49 11.37 -71.64
CA GLY A 432 23.97 12.54 -72.36
C GLY A 432 23.27 13.57 -71.46
N LEU A 433 23.39 13.43 -70.14
CA LEU A 433 22.79 14.32 -69.14
C LEU A 433 23.83 15.35 -68.70
N ARG A 434 23.40 16.55 -68.30
CA ARG A 434 24.35 17.66 -68.07
C ARG A 434 24.87 17.73 -66.65
N ASN A 435 24.10 17.25 -65.68
CA ASN A 435 24.40 17.42 -64.27
C ASN A 435 23.65 16.42 -63.40
N ARG A 436 23.94 16.48 -62.09
CA ARG A 436 23.31 15.66 -61.05
C ARG A 436 21.78 15.77 -61.00
N ALA A 437 21.24 16.96 -61.20
CA ALA A 437 19.80 17.19 -61.13
C ALA A 437 19.09 16.52 -62.31
N GLU A 438 19.63 16.65 -63.53
CA GLU A 438 19.12 15.95 -64.71
C GLU A 438 19.25 14.42 -64.58
N LEU A 439 20.37 13.92 -64.02
CA LEU A 439 20.52 12.49 -63.73
C LEU A 439 19.45 11.97 -62.77
N SER A 440 19.11 12.73 -61.74
CA SER A 440 18.09 12.33 -60.77
C SER A 440 16.68 12.46 -61.35
N ALA A 441 16.43 13.51 -62.12
CA ALA A 441 15.15 13.73 -62.80
C ALA A 441 14.84 12.61 -63.81
N PHE A 442 15.84 12.19 -64.60
CA PHE A 442 15.68 11.13 -65.60
C PHE A 442 15.07 9.83 -65.04
N PHE A 443 15.46 9.44 -63.82
CA PHE A 443 14.92 8.22 -63.19
C PHE A 443 13.67 8.46 -62.34
N LEU A 444 13.37 9.72 -62.01
CA LEU A 444 12.17 10.08 -61.25
C LEU A 444 10.97 10.34 -62.16
N GLU A 445 11.19 10.76 -63.42
CA GLU A 445 10.12 11.03 -64.39
C GLU A 445 9.22 9.79 -64.59
N ASP A 446 9.81 8.62 -64.82
CA ASP A 446 9.08 7.35 -64.96
C ASP A 446 8.35 6.89 -63.68
N LEU A 447 8.77 7.39 -62.51
CA LEU A 447 8.16 7.09 -61.20
C LEU A 447 6.92 7.95 -60.90
N PHE A 448 6.76 9.08 -61.60
CA PHE A 448 5.60 9.96 -61.45
C PHE A 448 4.55 9.77 -62.56
N ASP A 449 4.93 9.14 -63.68
CA ASP A 449 4.04 8.82 -64.81
C ASP A 449 3.46 7.39 -64.77
N SER A 450 3.67 6.62 -63.69
CA SER A 450 3.23 5.21 -63.53
C SER A 450 2.13 4.96 -62.50
#